data_AF-A0A815T3T7-F1
#
_entry.id   AF-A0A815T3T7-F1
#
_cell.length_a   1.000
_cell.length_b   1.000
_cell.length_c   1.000
_cell.angle_alpha   90.00
_cell.angle_beta   90.00
_cell.angle_gamma   90.00
#
_symmetry.space_group_name_H-M   'P 1'
#
loop_
_entity.id
_entity.type
_entity.pdbx_description
1 polymer ?
#
loop_
_entity_poly.entity_id
_entity_poly.type
_entity_poly.pdbx_seq_one_letter_code
_entity_poly.pdbx_strand_id
1 'polypeptide(L)'
;MAVPNLLSIQQNMIRYGMAIYVALGIIGNICNCIIFTKSTYRRTSSSTYFLSLSIISIIYLIWSTFPLFYTLDHQDLQTQSLFYCKTRLYVGHCLGQCMRYIVVFACIDRYIITRVNVHIRSLSSVQMAMKIVYIIIIVYFIISIHIPILMDIRGGVCGMFSLYKLIYAIYQITLAGILPPLLMIIFSALTIRSLQYRHGTQRRAKQRDRYLLRMVIAEVMVNVFTSVPYSANL
;
A
#
# COMPACT_ATOMS: atom_id res chain seq x y z
N MET A 1 11.89 -36.78 13.92
CA MET A 1 10.77 -37.17 13.03
C MET A 1 9.56 -36.28 13.33
N ALA A 2 9.41 -35.14 12.63
CA ALA A 2 8.20 -34.29 12.57
C ALA A 2 8.49 -32.99 11.77
N VAL A 3 8.75 -33.09 10.46
CA VAL A 3 8.90 -31.92 9.56
C VAL A 3 8.17 -32.02 8.19
N PRO A 4 7.46 -33.10 7.79
CA PRO A 4 6.76 -33.10 6.48
C PRO A 4 5.51 -32.19 6.45
N ASN A 5 4.99 -31.79 7.62
CA ASN A 5 3.75 -31.01 7.70
C ASN A 5 3.96 -29.52 7.41
N LEU A 6 5.10 -28.91 7.76
CA LEU A 6 5.26 -27.46 7.62
C LEU A 6 5.41 -27.04 6.15
N LEU A 7 6.20 -27.79 5.38
CA LEU A 7 6.44 -27.50 3.96
C LEU A 7 5.16 -27.69 3.13
N SER A 8 4.41 -28.76 3.42
CA SER A 8 3.12 -29.03 2.76
C SER A 8 2.05 -28.02 3.14
N ILE A 9 2.00 -27.57 4.41
CA ILE A 9 1.13 -26.46 4.83
C ILE A 9 1.50 -25.17 4.09
N GLN A 10 2.79 -24.83 4.00
CA GLN A 10 3.25 -23.64 3.30
C GLN A 10 2.87 -23.68 1.80
N GLN A 11 3.08 -24.81 1.13
CA GLN A 11 2.71 -25.00 -0.27
C GLN A 11 1.18 -24.87 -0.47
N ASN A 12 0.38 -25.48 0.41
CA ASN A 12 -1.09 -25.36 0.34
C ASN A 12 -1.56 -23.93 0.62
N MET A 13 -0.93 -23.22 1.55
CA MET A 13 -1.22 -21.81 1.82
C MET A 13 -0.87 -20.92 0.62
N ILE A 14 0.25 -21.16 -0.05
CA ILE A 14 0.60 -20.42 -1.27
C ILE A 14 -0.40 -20.77 -2.39
N ARG A 15 -0.66 -22.05 -2.62
CA ARG A 15 -1.48 -22.50 -3.73
C ARG A 15 -2.93 -22.05 -3.63
N TYR A 16 -3.56 -22.20 -2.47
CA TYR A 16 -4.96 -21.85 -2.28
C TYR A 16 -5.14 -20.47 -1.64
N GLY A 17 -4.39 -20.17 -0.58
CA GLY A 17 -4.50 -18.90 0.14
C GLY A 17 -4.08 -17.70 -0.72
N MET A 18 -2.90 -17.74 -1.35
CA MET A 18 -2.45 -16.63 -2.19
C MET A 18 -3.25 -16.54 -3.50
N ALA A 19 -3.73 -17.65 -4.06
CA ALA A 19 -4.61 -17.61 -5.23
C ALA A 19 -5.95 -16.93 -4.94
N ILE A 20 -6.59 -17.26 -3.81
CA ILE A 20 -7.83 -16.60 -3.38
C ILE A 20 -7.56 -15.11 -3.10
N TYR A 21 -6.46 -14.79 -2.41
CA TYR A 21 -6.06 -13.41 -2.13
C TYR A 21 -5.86 -12.60 -3.41
N VAL A 22 -5.16 -13.14 -4.40
CA VAL A 22 -4.94 -12.48 -5.70
C VAL A 22 -6.25 -12.33 -6.46
N ALA A 23 -7.09 -13.38 -6.52
CA ALA A 23 -8.36 -13.31 -7.23
C ALA A 23 -9.27 -12.23 -6.66
N LEU A 24 -9.49 -12.25 -5.33
CA LEU A 24 -10.31 -11.24 -4.65
C LEU A 24 -9.69 -9.85 -4.74
N GLY A 25 -8.37 -9.75 -4.60
CA GLY A 25 -7.64 -8.49 -4.69
C GLY A 25 -7.75 -7.85 -6.07
N ILE A 26 -7.56 -8.63 -7.14
CA ILE A 26 -7.69 -8.13 -8.52
C ILE A 26 -9.13 -7.72 -8.81
N ILE A 27 -10.11 -8.58 -8.51
CA ILE A 27 -11.53 -8.29 -8.76
C ILE A 27 -11.94 -7.02 -8.01
N GLY A 28 -11.61 -6.92 -6.72
CA GLY A 28 -11.93 -5.76 -5.89
C GLY A 28 -11.32 -4.46 -6.42
N ASN A 29 -10.04 -4.48 -6.82
CA ASN A 29 -9.38 -3.29 -7.37
C ASN A 29 -9.91 -2.92 -8.76
N ILE A 30 -10.30 -3.89 -9.61
CA ILE A 30 -10.96 -3.61 -10.89
C ILE A 30 -12.31 -2.94 -10.65
N CYS A 31 -13.12 -3.45 -9.72
CA CYS A 31 -14.39 -2.84 -9.35
C CYS A 31 -14.20 -1.39 -8.85
N ASN A 32 -13.16 -1.14 -8.03
CA ASN A 32 -12.80 0.21 -7.60
C ASN A 32 -12.45 1.12 -8.79
N CYS A 33 -11.63 0.64 -9.72
CA CYS A 33 -11.29 1.39 -10.93
C CYS A 33 -12.55 1.77 -11.74
N ILE A 34 -13.48 0.82 -11.92
CA ILE A 34 -14.75 1.06 -12.63
C ILE A 34 -15.57 2.14 -11.91
N ILE A 35 -15.69 2.06 -10.57
CA ILE A 35 -16.46 3.03 -9.77
C ILE A 35 -15.83 4.43 -9.85
N PHE A 36 -14.52 4.56 -9.63
CA PHE A 36 -13.84 5.85 -9.60
C PHE A 36 -13.69 6.50 -10.98
N THR A 37 -13.82 5.72 -12.05
CA THR A 37 -13.86 6.23 -13.44
C THR A 37 -15.25 6.78 -13.83
N LYS A 38 -16.30 6.60 -13.02
CA LYS A 38 -17.61 7.21 -13.30
C LYS A 38 -17.56 8.74 -13.15
N SER A 39 -18.31 9.46 -14.00
CA SER A 39 -18.33 10.94 -14.07
C SER A 39 -18.64 11.63 -12.74
N THR A 40 -19.41 10.98 -11.87
CA THR A 40 -19.74 11.45 -10.51
C THR A 40 -18.53 11.52 -9.57
N TYR A 41 -17.54 10.65 -9.75
CA TYR A 41 -16.36 10.52 -8.86
C TYR A 41 -15.11 11.19 -9.44
N ARG A 42 -14.96 11.23 -10.77
CA ARG A 42 -13.81 11.86 -11.47
C ARG A 42 -13.57 13.33 -11.13
N ARG A 43 -14.57 14.04 -10.59
CA ARG A 43 -14.47 15.47 -10.22
C ARG A 43 -13.89 15.72 -8.83
N THR A 44 -13.61 14.66 -8.06
CA THR A 44 -13.10 14.78 -6.69
C THR A 44 -11.64 14.36 -6.61
N SER A 45 -10.80 15.22 -6.01
CA SER A 45 -9.37 14.97 -5.75
C SER A 45 -9.13 13.66 -5.00
N SER A 46 -9.94 13.39 -3.96
CA SER A 46 -9.85 12.15 -3.20
C SER A 46 -10.06 10.89 -4.07
N SER A 47 -10.98 10.91 -5.03
CA SER A 47 -11.21 9.75 -5.92
C SER A 47 -10.01 9.47 -6.83
N THR A 48 -9.23 10.50 -7.19
CA THR A 48 -7.98 10.33 -7.93
C THR A 48 -6.98 9.49 -7.14
N TYR A 49 -6.80 9.77 -5.85
CA TYR A 49 -5.91 8.96 -5.01
C TYR A 49 -6.38 7.50 -4.91
N PHE A 50 -7.68 7.23 -4.73
CA PHE A 50 -8.18 5.84 -4.68
C PHE A 50 -8.10 5.10 -6.01
N LEU A 51 -8.28 5.81 -7.13
CA LEU A 51 -8.06 5.23 -8.45
C LEU A 51 -6.59 4.85 -8.64
N SER A 52 -5.67 5.77 -8.35
CA SER A 52 -4.22 5.51 -8.42
C SER A 52 -3.81 4.37 -7.49
N LEU A 53 -4.33 4.34 -6.26
CA LEU A 53 -4.13 3.25 -5.31
C LEU A 53 -4.57 1.91 -5.89
N SER A 54 -5.76 1.85 -6.50
CA SER A 54 -6.31 0.60 -7.07
C SER A 54 -5.46 0.09 -8.23
N ILE A 55 -4.98 0.99 -9.10
CA ILE A 55 -4.08 0.64 -10.22
C ILE A 55 -2.75 0.10 -9.70
N ILE A 56 -2.11 0.81 -8.77
CA ILE A 56 -0.83 0.39 -8.17
C ILE A 56 -1.00 -0.93 -7.41
N SER A 57 -2.13 -1.13 -6.73
CA SER A 57 -2.43 -2.39 -6.02
C SER A 57 -2.50 -3.58 -6.97
N ILE A 58 -3.11 -3.42 -8.15
CA ILE A 58 -3.14 -4.49 -9.18
C ILE A 58 -1.71 -4.82 -9.64
N ILE A 59 -0.92 -3.79 -9.96
CA ILE A 59 0.48 -3.96 -10.39
C ILE A 59 1.28 -4.68 -9.31
N TYR A 60 1.14 -4.26 -8.05
CA TYR A 60 1.80 -4.86 -6.91
C TYR A 60 1.40 -6.32 -6.69
N LEU A 61 0.12 -6.65 -6.76
CA LEU A 61 -0.38 -8.01 -6.59
C LEU A 61 0.19 -8.96 -7.65
N ILE A 62 0.18 -8.53 -8.91
CA ILE A 62 0.75 -9.32 -10.01
C ILE A 62 2.25 -9.50 -9.81
N TRP A 63 2.98 -8.40 -9.55
CA TRP A 63 4.43 -8.43 -9.38
C TRP A 63 4.88 -9.27 -8.18
N SER A 64 4.17 -9.17 -7.05
CA SER A 64 4.52 -9.86 -5.81
C SER A 64 4.21 -11.36 -5.88
N THR A 65 3.10 -11.74 -6.52
CA THR A 65 2.58 -13.12 -6.43
C THR A 65 2.98 -14.02 -7.59
N PHE A 66 3.20 -13.48 -8.80
CA PHE A 66 3.65 -14.28 -9.94
C PHE A 66 4.87 -15.18 -9.63
N PRO A 67 5.90 -14.69 -8.92
CA PRO A 67 7.05 -15.52 -8.56
C PRO A 67 6.71 -16.61 -7.53
N LEU A 68 5.72 -16.38 -6.65
CA LEU A 68 5.28 -17.39 -5.68
C LEU A 68 4.56 -18.57 -6.36
N PHE A 69 3.85 -18.34 -7.45
CA PHE A 69 3.24 -19.44 -8.21
C PHE A 69 4.29 -20.21 -9.01
N TYR A 70 5.27 -19.50 -9.60
CA TYR A 70 6.35 -20.13 -10.35
C TYR A 70 7.15 -21.13 -9.50
N THR A 71 7.38 -20.78 -8.23
CA THR A 71 8.18 -21.56 -7.28
C THR A 71 7.50 -22.81 -6.74
N LEU A 72 6.21 -23.00 -7.02
CA LEU A 72 5.50 -24.25 -6.71
C LEU A 72 5.96 -25.39 -7.63
N ASP A 73 6.23 -25.08 -8.90
CA ASP A 73 6.53 -26.07 -9.94
C ASP A 73 8.00 -26.03 -10.41
N HIS A 74 8.73 -24.94 -10.09
CA HIS A 74 10.08 -24.70 -10.57
C HIS A 74 11.01 -24.23 -9.44
N GLN A 75 12.32 -24.40 -9.66
CA GLN A 75 13.35 -23.90 -8.75
C GLN A 75 13.31 -22.37 -8.64
N ASP A 76 13.58 -21.84 -7.45
CA ASP A 76 13.51 -20.40 -7.15
C ASP A 76 14.43 -19.55 -8.05
N LEU A 77 13.85 -18.82 -9.01
CA LEU A 77 14.60 -17.87 -9.86
C LEU A 77 15.29 -16.76 -9.05
N GLN A 78 14.82 -16.48 -7.83
CA GLN A 78 15.45 -15.52 -6.92
C GLN A 78 16.81 -15.97 -6.40
N THR A 79 17.05 -17.28 -6.30
CA THR A 79 18.30 -17.82 -5.77
C THR A 79 19.32 -18.06 -6.89
N GLN A 80 18.84 -18.11 -8.14
CA GLN A 80 19.67 -18.29 -9.32
C GLN A 80 20.16 -16.97 -9.95
N SER A 81 19.34 -15.91 -9.91
CA SER A 81 19.68 -14.63 -10.55
C SER A 81 19.70 -13.47 -9.56
N LEU A 82 20.90 -12.94 -9.30
CA LEU A 82 21.12 -11.75 -8.49
C LEU A 82 20.34 -10.54 -9.03
N PHE A 83 20.31 -10.37 -10.36
CA PHE A 83 19.57 -9.30 -11.01
C PHE A 83 18.07 -9.40 -10.75
N TYR A 84 17.50 -10.60 -10.91
CA TYR A 84 16.08 -10.83 -10.67
C TYR A 84 15.71 -10.60 -9.21
N CYS A 85 16.52 -11.11 -8.28
CA CYS A 85 16.25 -10.89 -6.87
C CYS A 85 16.24 -9.40 -6.49
N LYS A 86 17.30 -8.66 -6.87
CA LYS A 86 17.42 -7.23 -6.60
C LYS A 86 16.22 -6.46 -7.15
N THR A 87 15.86 -6.73 -8.40
CA THR A 87 14.74 -6.06 -9.08
C THR A 87 13.41 -6.40 -8.42
N ARG A 88 13.18 -7.67 -8.07
CA ARG A 88 11.93 -8.10 -7.43
C ARG A 88 11.71 -7.40 -6.09
N LEU A 89 12.73 -7.38 -5.22
CA LEU A 89 12.63 -6.79 -3.89
C LEU A 89 12.56 -5.26 -3.94
N TYR A 90 13.32 -4.64 -4.85
CA TYR A 90 13.26 -3.20 -5.09
C TYR A 90 11.87 -2.75 -5.55
N VAL A 91 11.34 -3.32 -6.64
CA VAL A 91 10.04 -2.93 -7.18
C VAL A 91 8.91 -3.23 -6.19
N GLY A 92 8.96 -4.39 -5.53
CA GLY A 92 8.00 -4.74 -4.49
C GLY A 92 8.00 -3.74 -3.33
N HIS A 93 9.18 -3.32 -2.87
CA HIS A 93 9.29 -2.32 -1.81
C HIS A 93 8.75 -0.95 -2.27
N CYS A 94 9.17 -0.46 -3.44
CA CYS A 94 8.71 0.83 -4.00
C CYS A 94 7.18 0.89 -4.11
N LEU A 95 6.57 -0.12 -4.74
CA LEU A 95 5.12 -0.18 -4.93
C LEU A 95 4.38 -0.24 -3.59
N GLY A 96 4.87 -1.04 -2.65
CA GLY A 96 4.29 -1.13 -1.30
C GLY A 96 4.32 0.21 -0.56
N GLN A 97 5.42 0.97 -0.64
CA GLN A 97 5.49 2.31 -0.04
C GLN A 97 4.57 3.31 -0.75
N CYS A 98 4.52 3.28 -2.09
CA CYS A 98 3.63 4.15 -2.85
C CYS A 98 2.17 3.96 -2.42
N MET A 99 1.70 2.71 -2.28
CA MET A 99 0.34 2.42 -1.82
C MET A 99 0.05 3.06 -0.47
N ARG A 100 0.90 2.83 0.54
CA ARG A 100 0.72 3.36 1.90
C ARG A 100 0.62 4.88 1.91
N TYR A 101 1.55 5.55 1.24
CA TYR A 101 1.60 7.01 1.26
C TYR A 101 0.52 7.66 0.39
N ILE A 102 0.08 7.04 -0.70
CA ILE A 102 -1.10 7.51 -1.45
C ILE A 102 -2.33 7.59 -0.54
N VAL A 103 -2.53 6.59 0.33
CA VAL A 103 -3.66 6.59 1.26
C VAL A 103 -3.49 7.69 2.32
N VAL A 104 -2.28 7.89 2.86
CA VAL A 104 -1.98 9.01 3.78
C VAL A 104 -2.34 10.35 3.14
N PHE A 105 -1.90 10.60 1.91
CA PHE A 105 -2.23 11.83 1.19
C PHE A 105 -3.71 11.95 0.86
N ALA A 106 -4.41 10.84 0.60
CA ALA A 106 -5.87 10.84 0.47
C ALA A 106 -6.56 11.28 1.78
N CYS A 107 -6.03 10.90 2.94
CA CYS A 107 -6.54 11.34 4.25
C CYS A 107 -6.29 12.84 4.47
N ILE A 108 -5.10 13.32 4.12
CA ILE A 108 -4.75 14.74 4.19
C ILE A 108 -5.65 15.58 3.27
N ASP A 109 -5.83 15.14 2.04
CA ASP A 109 -6.69 15.78 1.04
C ASP A 109 -8.13 15.92 1.56
N ARG A 110 -8.69 14.85 2.12
CA ARG A 110 -10.02 14.91 2.74
C ARG A 110 -10.08 15.88 3.91
N TYR A 111 -9.07 15.87 4.79
CA TYR A 111 -9.01 16.83 5.89
C TYR A 111 -9.04 18.27 5.36
N ILE A 112 -8.24 18.58 4.34
CA ILE A 112 -8.18 19.89 3.67
C ILE A 112 -9.55 20.28 3.12
N ILE A 113 -10.26 19.38 2.42
CA ILE A 113 -11.60 19.64 1.85
C ILE A 113 -12.62 20.01 2.94
N THR A 114 -12.53 19.39 4.11
CA THR A 114 -13.48 19.66 5.21
C THR A 114 -13.27 21.01 5.88
N ARG A 115 -12.15 21.71 5.64
CA ARG A 115 -11.85 23.02 6.26
C ARG A 115 -12.79 24.13 5.74
N VAL A 116 -13.03 25.14 6.58
CA VAL A 116 -13.90 26.29 6.28
C VAL A 116 -13.24 27.29 5.35
N ASN A 117 -11.93 27.46 5.46
CA ASN A 117 -11.21 28.39 4.61
C ASN A 117 -11.21 27.93 3.15
N VAL A 118 -11.78 28.76 2.27
CA VAL A 118 -11.85 28.52 0.81
C VAL A 118 -10.47 28.40 0.19
N HIS A 119 -9.49 29.17 0.67
CA HIS A 119 -8.10 29.11 0.20
C HIS A 119 -7.43 27.79 0.53
N ILE A 120 -7.78 27.19 1.68
CA ILE A 120 -7.27 25.87 2.05
C ILE A 120 -7.96 24.81 1.18
N ARG A 121 -9.27 24.92 0.98
CA ARG A 121 -10.03 23.98 0.15
C ARG A 121 -9.58 24.00 -1.32
N SER A 122 -9.19 25.14 -1.87
CA SER A 122 -8.72 25.23 -3.27
C SER A 122 -7.39 24.52 -3.51
N LEU A 123 -6.62 24.23 -2.47
CA LEU A 123 -5.42 23.37 -2.57
C LEU A 123 -5.80 21.93 -2.95
N SER A 124 -6.99 21.48 -2.54
CA SER A 124 -7.52 20.17 -2.92
C SER A 124 -8.15 20.24 -4.31
N SER A 125 -7.33 19.98 -5.33
CA SER A 125 -7.77 19.89 -6.73
C SER A 125 -7.32 18.56 -7.34
N VAL A 126 -8.06 18.09 -8.35
CA VAL A 126 -7.72 16.85 -9.08
C VAL A 126 -6.32 16.94 -9.71
N GLN A 127 -5.95 18.11 -10.21
CA GLN A 127 -4.63 18.37 -10.80
C GLN A 127 -3.52 18.26 -9.76
N MET A 128 -3.73 18.82 -8.56
CA MET A 128 -2.77 18.71 -7.46
C MET A 128 -2.66 17.28 -6.97
N ALA A 129 -3.78 16.55 -6.86
CA ALA A 129 -3.77 15.13 -6.49
C ALA A 129 -2.94 14.28 -7.46
N MET A 130 -3.10 14.47 -8.78
CA MET A 130 -2.27 13.79 -9.78
C MET A 130 -0.78 14.12 -9.61
N LYS A 131 -0.43 15.41 -9.43
CA LYS A 131 0.96 15.82 -9.21
C LYS A 131 1.56 15.17 -7.96
N ILE A 132 0.81 15.12 -6.86
CA ILE A 132 1.24 14.49 -5.61
C ILE A 132 1.47 12.99 -5.82
N VAL A 133 0.57 12.28 -6.51
CA VAL A 133 0.76 10.85 -6.82
C VAL A 133 2.06 10.62 -7.60
N TYR A 134 2.32 11.42 -8.64
CA TYR A 134 3.57 11.32 -9.41
C TYR A 134 4.81 11.60 -8.55
N ILE A 135 4.76 12.62 -7.69
CA ILE A 135 5.85 12.94 -6.77
C ILE A 135 6.12 11.78 -5.81
N ILE A 136 5.07 11.18 -5.23
CA ILE A 136 5.20 10.01 -4.33
C ILE A 136 5.92 8.88 -5.05
N ILE A 137 5.51 8.55 -6.27
CA ILE A 137 6.13 7.47 -7.06
C ILE A 137 7.63 7.78 -7.27
N ILE A 138 7.96 8.96 -7.77
CA ILE A 138 9.36 9.33 -8.05
C ILE A 138 10.21 9.30 -6.78
N VAL A 139 9.73 9.90 -5.69
CA VAL A 139 10.46 9.99 -4.42
C VAL A 139 10.75 8.60 -3.86
N TYR A 140 9.78 7.69 -3.84
CA TYR A 140 10.00 6.35 -3.30
C TYR A 140 10.87 5.47 -4.18
N PHE A 141 10.83 5.65 -5.50
CA PHE A 141 11.79 4.97 -6.37
C PHE A 141 13.22 5.45 -6.09
N ILE A 142 13.45 6.76 -5.90
CA ILE A 142 14.77 7.31 -5.60
C ILE A 142 15.28 6.86 -4.21
N ILE A 143 14.45 6.99 -3.17
CA ILE A 143 14.84 6.61 -1.79
C ILE A 143 15.18 5.11 -1.72
N SER A 144 14.49 4.28 -2.49
CA SER A 144 14.66 2.82 -2.46
C SER A 144 15.88 2.32 -3.25
N ILE A 145 16.66 3.19 -3.92
CA ILE A 145 17.86 2.81 -4.69
C ILE A 145 18.90 2.05 -3.84
N HIS A 146 18.92 2.29 -2.54
CA HIS A 146 19.81 1.58 -1.62
C HIS A 146 19.56 0.05 -1.59
N ILE A 147 18.36 -0.43 -1.93
CA ILE A 147 18.01 -1.86 -1.96
C ILE A 147 18.82 -2.62 -3.02
N PRO A 148 18.74 -2.32 -4.33
CA PRO A 148 19.50 -3.08 -5.33
C PRO A 148 21.02 -2.99 -5.13
N ILE A 149 21.53 -1.98 -4.43
CA ILE A 149 22.95 -1.84 -4.11
C ILE A 149 23.36 -2.81 -3.01
N LEU A 150 22.58 -2.89 -1.92
CA LEU A 150 22.96 -3.58 -0.68
C LEU A 150 22.43 -5.02 -0.57
N MET A 151 21.53 -5.43 -1.45
CA MET A 151 21.01 -6.81 -1.49
C MET A 151 22.00 -7.76 -2.15
N ASP A 152 22.09 -8.97 -1.60
CA ASP A 152 23.02 -10.00 -2.06
C ASP A 152 22.41 -11.41 -1.95
N ILE A 153 23.05 -12.40 -2.56
CA ILE A 153 22.69 -13.82 -2.41
C ILE A 153 23.78 -14.51 -1.60
N ARG A 154 23.45 -14.99 -0.41
CA ARG A 154 24.37 -15.78 0.43
C ARG A 154 23.68 -17.03 0.94
N GLY A 155 24.34 -18.18 0.79
CA GLY A 155 23.80 -19.47 1.24
C GLY A 155 22.50 -19.88 0.55
N GLY A 156 22.29 -19.48 -0.71
CA GLY A 156 21.07 -19.78 -1.45
C GLY A 156 19.85 -18.97 -1.02
N VAL A 157 20.01 -17.95 -0.18
CA VAL A 157 18.93 -17.02 0.20
C VAL A 157 19.28 -15.64 -0.34
N CYS A 158 18.31 -15.02 -1.00
CA CYS A 158 18.44 -13.63 -1.38
C CYS A 158 17.85 -12.71 -0.32
N GLY A 159 18.66 -11.83 0.23
CA GLY A 159 18.25 -11.03 1.38
C GLY A 159 19.25 -9.97 1.81
N MET A 160 18.96 -9.41 2.98
CA MET A 160 19.81 -8.44 3.67
C MET A 160 20.65 -9.17 4.71
N PHE A 161 21.92 -8.80 4.81
CA PHE A 161 22.86 -9.43 5.73
C PHE A 161 23.49 -8.40 6.68
N SER A 162 23.95 -8.90 7.83
CA SER A 162 24.70 -8.11 8.81
C SER A 162 23.92 -6.89 9.33
N LEU A 163 24.63 -5.82 9.67
CA LEU A 163 24.11 -4.56 10.22
C LEU A 163 23.02 -3.93 9.35
N TYR A 164 23.09 -4.08 8.02
CA TYR A 164 22.10 -3.51 7.11
C TYR A 164 20.70 -4.08 7.35
N LYS A 165 20.60 -5.37 7.71
CA LYS A 165 19.32 -6.00 8.05
C LYS A 165 18.64 -5.29 9.23
N LEU A 166 19.40 -4.96 10.28
CA LEU A 166 18.89 -4.26 11.46
C LEU A 166 18.45 -2.83 11.11
N ILE A 167 19.29 -2.10 10.37
CA ILE A 167 18.98 -0.72 9.94
C ILE A 167 17.71 -0.71 9.08
N TYR A 168 17.61 -1.63 8.13
CA TYR A 168 16.44 -1.72 7.27
C TYR A 168 15.18 -2.14 8.04
N ALA A 169 15.28 -3.05 9.02
CA ALA A 169 14.16 -3.41 9.88
C ALA A 169 13.62 -2.19 10.65
N ILE A 170 14.50 -1.39 11.26
CA ILE A 170 14.13 -0.14 11.94
C ILE A 170 13.47 0.84 10.95
N TYR A 171 14.05 0.99 9.75
CA TYR A 171 13.48 1.81 8.68
C TYR A 171 12.07 1.35 8.27
N GLN A 172 11.85 0.04 8.09
CA GLN A 172 10.52 -0.48 7.75
C GLN A 172 9.53 -0.26 8.88
N ILE A 173 9.90 -0.56 10.12
CA ILE A 173 8.99 -0.39 11.28
C ILE A 173 8.57 1.07 11.40
N THR A 174 9.52 1.99 11.26
CA THR A 174 9.25 3.43 11.41
C THR A 174 8.48 4.00 10.22
N LEU A 175 9.00 3.88 9.00
CA LEU A 175 8.41 4.53 7.82
C LEU A 175 7.26 3.75 7.18
N ALA A 176 7.21 2.43 7.34
CA ALA A 176 6.13 1.62 6.78
C ALA A 176 5.10 1.20 7.85
N GLY A 177 5.58 0.84 9.05
CA GLY A 177 4.75 0.27 10.11
C GLY A 177 4.05 1.29 11.01
N ILE A 178 4.73 2.40 11.35
CA ILE A 178 4.25 3.34 12.37
C ILE A 178 3.78 4.66 11.74
N LEU A 179 4.63 5.29 10.93
CA LEU A 179 4.38 6.63 10.42
C LEU A 179 3.10 6.73 9.56
N PRO A 180 2.85 5.85 8.57
CA PRO A 180 1.65 5.95 7.75
C PRO A 180 0.36 5.75 8.56
N PRO A 181 0.24 4.70 9.41
CA PRO A 181 -0.94 4.55 10.28
C PRO A 181 -1.17 5.72 11.23
N LEU A 182 -0.12 6.25 11.87
CA LEU A 182 -0.26 7.42 12.76
C LEU A 182 -0.81 8.63 12.01
N LEU A 183 -0.25 8.96 10.85
CA LEU A 183 -0.75 10.07 10.03
C LEU A 183 -2.19 9.83 9.57
N MET A 184 -2.51 8.61 9.12
CA MET A 184 -3.87 8.24 8.72
C MET A 184 -4.87 8.42 9.88
N ILE A 185 -4.54 7.98 11.09
CA ILE A 185 -5.38 8.11 12.29
C ILE A 185 -5.58 9.59 12.63
N ILE A 186 -4.50 10.39 12.67
CA ILE A 186 -4.57 11.81 13.00
C ILE A 186 -5.46 12.55 11.99
N PHE A 187 -5.19 12.43 10.69
CA PHE A 187 -5.95 13.15 9.67
C PHE A 187 -7.39 12.65 9.55
N SER A 188 -7.63 11.36 9.74
CA SER A 188 -9.00 10.82 9.79
C SER A 188 -9.78 11.35 10.99
N ALA A 189 -9.18 11.37 12.18
CA ALA A 189 -9.81 11.93 13.38
C ALA A 189 -10.13 13.42 13.23
N LEU A 190 -9.19 14.20 12.66
CA LEU A 190 -9.40 15.61 12.35
C LEU A 190 -10.53 15.81 11.34
N THR A 191 -10.60 14.97 10.31
CA THR A 191 -11.68 14.98 9.31
C THR A 191 -13.05 14.74 9.98
N ILE A 192 -13.15 13.74 10.87
CA ILE A 192 -14.40 13.44 11.61
C ILE A 192 -14.82 14.62 12.48
N ARG A 193 -13.89 15.19 13.26
CA ARG A 193 -14.18 16.35 14.12
C ARG A 193 -14.68 17.55 13.31
N SER A 194 -14.02 17.83 12.18
CA SER A 194 -14.41 18.90 11.26
C SER A 194 -15.81 18.69 10.67
N LEU A 195 -16.15 17.44 10.31
CA LEU A 195 -17.48 17.07 9.81
C LEU A 195 -18.58 17.11 10.87
N GLN A 196 -18.26 16.80 12.13
CA GLN A 196 -19.20 16.91 13.25
C GLN A 196 -19.58 18.36 13.55
N TYR A 197 -18.63 19.30 13.39
CA TYR A 197 -18.89 20.72 13.58
C TYR A 197 -19.85 21.31 12.53
N ARG A 198 -19.97 20.69 11.35
CA ARG A 198 -20.79 21.17 10.21
C ARG A 198 -22.19 20.54 10.14
N HIS A 199 -22.90 20.49 11.26
CA HIS A 199 -24.13 19.68 11.39
C HIS A 199 -25.33 19.99 10.47
N GLY A 200 -25.32 21.05 9.64
CA GLY A 200 -26.54 21.51 8.93
C GLY A 200 -26.72 21.11 7.46
N THR A 201 -25.69 21.21 6.60
CA THR A 201 -25.99 21.58 5.19
C THR A 201 -25.71 20.52 4.10
N GLN A 202 -24.98 19.42 4.36
CA GLN A 202 -24.71 18.41 3.31
C GLN A 202 -24.74 16.94 3.79
N ARG A 203 -25.94 16.38 3.94
CA ARG A 203 -26.17 14.95 4.29
C ARG A 203 -25.55 13.95 3.31
N ARG A 204 -25.61 14.20 1.99
CA ARG A 204 -25.05 13.31 0.95
C ARG A 204 -23.52 13.29 0.91
N ALA A 205 -22.86 14.45 1.03
CA ALA A 205 -21.41 14.52 1.16
C ALA A 205 -20.93 13.81 2.44
N LYS A 206 -21.64 14.03 3.56
CA LYS A 206 -21.36 13.39 4.86
C LYS A 206 -21.49 11.86 4.82
N GLN A 207 -22.41 11.29 4.03
CA GLN A 207 -22.51 9.83 3.85
C GLN A 207 -21.37 9.28 3.01
N ARG A 208 -21.08 9.92 1.87
CA ARG A 208 -19.97 9.51 0.97
C ARG A 208 -18.64 9.54 1.71
N ASP A 209 -18.35 10.63 2.42
CA ASP A 209 -17.11 10.80 3.19
C ASP A 209 -17.01 9.78 4.33
N ARG A 210 -18.14 9.32 4.90
CA ARG A 210 -18.16 8.29 5.95
C ARG A 210 -17.83 6.90 5.42
N TYR A 211 -18.32 6.51 4.24
CA TYR A 211 -17.94 5.22 3.61
C TYR A 211 -16.46 5.21 3.25
N LEU A 212 -16.03 6.31 2.66
CA LEU A 212 -14.66 6.60 2.31
C LEU A 212 -13.74 6.58 3.54
N LEU A 213 -14.17 7.11 4.68
CA LEU A 213 -13.43 7.08 5.95
C LEU A 213 -13.44 5.67 6.57
N ARG A 214 -14.55 4.92 6.48
CA ARG A 214 -14.61 3.51 6.90
C ARG A 214 -13.64 2.64 6.10
N MET A 215 -13.51 2.86 4.79
CA MET A 215 -12.54 2.17 3.94
C MET A 215 -11.10 2.42 4.44
N VAL A 216 -10.76 3.68 4.72
CA VAL A 216 -9.44 4.06 5.25
C VAL A 216 -9.18 3.42 6.61
N ILE A 217 -10.15 3.42 7.53
CA ILE A 217 -9.98 2.79 8.85
C ILE A 217 -9.78 1.28 8.71
N ALA A 218 -10.54 0.63 7.83
CA ALA A 218 -10.33 -0.79 7.54
C ALA A 218 -8.93 -1.05 6.99
N GLU A 219 -8.45 -0.19 6.09
CA GLU A 219 -7.10 -0.26 5.52
C GLU A 219 -6.01 -0.02 6.58
N VAL A 220 -6.21 0.89 7.55
CA VAL A 220 -5.31 1.04 8.72
C VAL A 220 -5.27 -0.24 9.53
N MET A 221 -6.42 -0.81 9.88
CA MET A 221 -6.47 -2.02 10.69
C MET A 221 -5.76 -3.17 9.98
N VAL A 222 -6.08 -3.39 8.70
CA VAL A 222 -5.41 -4.41 7.88
C VAL A 222 -3.90 -4.17 7.82
N ASN A 223 -3.44 -2.94 7.58
CA ASN A 223 -2.01 -2.62 7.55
C ASN A 223 -1.31 -2.88 8.89
N VAL A 224 -1.94 -2.56 10.03
CA VAL A 224 -1.36 -2.84 11.35
C VAL A 224 -1.28 -4.35 11.59
N PHE A 225 -2.36 -5.09 11.33
CA PHE A 225 -2.38 -6.54 11.52
C PHE A 225 -1.44 -7.30 10.57
N THR A 226 -1.20 -6.80 9.36
CA THR A 226 -0.33 -7.46 8.36
C THR A 226 1.12 -7.01 8.44
N SER A 227 1.40 -5.75 8.77
CA SER A 227 2.77 -5.22 8.79
C SER A 227 3.53 -5.61 10.06
N VAL A 228 2.85 -5.71 11.21
CA VAL A 228 3.52 -6.08 12.49
C VAL A 228 4.14 -7.49 12.43
N PRO A 229 3.43 -8.55 11.98
CA PRO A 229 4.02 -9.89 11.86
C PRO A 229 5.10 -9.98 10.77
N TYR A 230 4.94 -9.24 9.67
CA TYR A 230 5.92 -9.21 8.59
C TYR A 230 7.23 -8.55 9.01
N SER A 231 7.15 -7.43 9.74
CA SER A 231 8.33 -6.73 10.25
C SER A 231 9.01 -7.47 11.42
N ALA A 232 8.26 -8.23 12.22
CA ALA A 232 8.82 -9.04 13.32
C ALA A 232 9.54 -10.31 12.84
N ASN A 233 9.20 -10.82 11.65
CA ASN A 233 9.82 -12.00 11.05
C ASN A 233 10.90 -11.67 10.00
N LEU A 234 11.26 -10.39 9.84
CA LEU A 234 12.29 -9.94 8.90
C LEU A 234 13.68 -10.20 9.47
#